data_AF-A0A831UWR6-F1
#
_entry.id   AF-A0A831UWR6-F1
#
_cell.length_a   1.000
_cell.length_b   1.000
_cell.length_c   1.000
_cell.angle_alpha   90.00
_cell.angle_beta   90.00
_cell.angle_gamma   90.00
#
_symmetry.space_group_name_H-M   'P 1'
#
loop_
_entity.id
_entity.type
_entity.pdbx_description
1 polymer ?
#
loop_
_entity_poly.entity_id
_entity_poly.type
_entity_poly.pdbx_seq_one_letter_code
_entity_poly.pdbx_strand_id
1 'polypeptide(L)'
;MNAGSLDAQETEPLQISYNQHTFNLYPRTLDKLPEIPSPLTTKDGIEILLAFTRHNQYALIPVTVENGAPLHYSKRIKSVMGKDQQLHVDSGDFPTLARTGLHAVAELDEKEMITGFPVSLITYIGRPNRFSGAGFMADDEDVISVLKGDNRLVEKMGLTHPQMARPLFHVWNVILKEIELGNWTRDWDNIQHFFYNGRKVMLKAHGAKGWQISIFQDEIQGSFDIDVYSVLSPEEKSFLENRYP
;
A
#
# COMPACT_ATOMS: atom_id res chain seq x y z
N MET A 1 13.28 -44.42 -4.27
CA MET A 1 13.27 -43.47 -5.39
C MET A 1 13.17 -42.10 -4.77
N ASN A 2 14.14 -41.21 -4.98
CA ASN A 2 14.11 -39.87 -4.39
C ASN A 2 13.21 -38.97 -5.24
N ALA A 3 12.16 -38.41 -4.66
CA ALA A 3 11.53 -37.20 -5.19
C ALA A 3 12.32 -36.01 -4.65
N GLY A 4 12.80 -35.14 -5.55
CA GLY A 4 13.81 -34.14 -5.21
C GLY A 4 13.31 -33.02 -4.29
N SER A 5 14.23 -32.52 -3.47
CA SER A 5 14.16 -31.15 -2.96
C SER A 5 13.97 -30.19 -4.14
N LEU A 6 12.96 -29.32 -4.07
CA LEU A 6 12.93 -28.11 -4.89
C LEU A 6 13.93 -27.15 -4.26
N ASP A 7 15.19 -27.28 -4.66
CA ASP A 7 16.23 -26.35 -4.25
C ASP A 7 15.84 -24.95 -4.71
N ALA A 8 15.56 -24.07 -3.73
CA ALA A 8 15.36 -22.66 -3.98
C ALA A 8 16.64 -22.13 -4.62
N GLN A 9 16.58 -21.78 -5.90
CA GLN A 9 17.69 -21.15 -6.60
C GLN A 9 18.04 -19.86 -5.86
N GLU A 10 19.26 -19.78 -5.31
CA GLU A 10 19.81 -18.54 -4.76
C GLU A 10 19.88 -17.52 -5.90
N THR A 11 18.85 -16.67 -6.00
CA THR A 11 18.88 -15.51 -6.86
C THR A 11 19.90 -14.53 -6.29
N GLU A 12 20.92 -14.22 -7.10
CA GLU A 12 21.92 -13.19 -6.79
C GLU A 12 21.21 -11.93 -6.25
N PRO A 13 21.63 -11.39 -5.09
CA PRO A 13 20.97 -10.24 -4.49
C PRO A 13 21.11 -9.04 -5.43
N LEU A 14 19.98 -8.45 -5.83
CA LEU A 14 19.96 -7.18 -6.55
C LEU A 14 20.78 -6.14 -5.76
N GLN A 15 21.56 -5.33 -6.48
CA GLN A 15 22.40 -4.28 -5.89
C GLN A 15 22.01 -2.91 -6.43
N ILE A 16 22.25 -1.88 -5.63
CA ILE A 16 22.17 -0.48 -6.06
C ILE A 16 23.44 0.27 -5.73
N SER A 17 23.69 1.35 -6.49
CA SER A 17 24.79 2.29 -6.24
C SER A 17 24.25 3.65 -5.82
N TYR A 18 24.69 4.16 -4.67
CA TYR A 18 24.36 5.49 -4.17
C TYR A 18 25.61 6.14 -3.56
N ASN A 19 25.90 7.41 -3.90
CA ASN A 19 27.10 8.14 -3.46
C ASN A 19 28.41 7.33 -3.52
N GLN A 20 28.67 6.68 -4.66
CA GLN A 20 29.85 5.82 -4.90
C GLN A 20 29.94 4.53 -4.06
N HIS A 21 28.94 4.24 -3.21
CA HIS A 21 28.82 3.00 -2.46
C HIS A 21 27.81 2.04 -3.11
N THR A 22 28.14 0.76 -3.14
CA THR A 22 27.23 -0.30 -3.59
C THR A 22 26.58 -0.99 -2.38
N PHE A 23 25.27 -1.15 -2.40
CA PHE A 23 24.50 -1.82 -1.36
C PHE A 23 23.73 -3.00 -1.93
N ASN A 24 23.71 -4.13 -1.21
CA ASN A 24 22.82 -5.24 -1.51
C ASN A 24 21.40 -4.89 -1.06
N LEU A 25 20.41 -5.27 -1.86
CA LEU A 25 19.01 -5.21 -1.48
C LEU A 25 18.59 -6.40 -0.62
N TYR A 26 17.44 -6.24 0.03
CA TYR A 26 16.77 -7.28 0.81
C TYR A 26 16.46 -8.51 -0.08
N PRO A 27 16.77 -9.75 0.35
CA PRO A 27 16.85 -10.23 1.74
C PRO A 27 18.16 -9.93 2.50
N ARG A 28 19.21 -9.41 1.86
CA ARG A 28 20.44 -9.06 2.60
C ARG A 28 20.23 -7.84 3.48
N THR A 29 20.88 -7.85 4.64
CA THR A 29 20.80 -6.81 5.68
C THR A 29 22.15 -6.12 5.90
N LEU A 30 22.12 -5.01 6.63
CA LEU A 30 23.26 -4.17 6.98
C LEU A 30 23.30 -3.96 8.50
N ASP A 31 24.47 -4.09 9.12
CA ASP A 31 24.64 -3.90 10.58
C ASP A 31 24.66 -2.42 11.00
N LYS A 32 24.70 -1.49 10.04
CA LYS A 32 24.72 -0.04 10.26
C LYS A 32 23.69 0.64 9.38
N LEU A 33 23.14 1.74 9.88
CA LEU A 33 22.27 2.65 9.15
C LEU A 33 23.03 3.19 7.92
N PRO A 34 22.60 2.90 6.67
CA PRO A 34 23.20 3.52 5.49
C PRO A 34 22.81 4.99 5.38
N GLU A 35 23.73 5.82 4.89
CA GLU A 35 23.49 7.24 4.60
C GLU A 35 22.74 7.41 3.26
N ILE A 36 21.52 6.87 3.22
CA ILE A 36 20.61 6.85 2.06
C ILE A 36 19.27 7.48 2.46
N PRO A 37 18.70 8.42 1.69
CA PRO A 37 17.34 8.90 1.91
C PRO A 37 16.32 7.78 1.70
N SER A 38 15.20 7.81 2.43
CA SER A 38 14.14 6.81 2.28
C SER A 38 12.77 7.50 2.21
N PRO A 39 11.96 7.26 1.16
CA PRO A 39 12.26 6.42 0.00
C PRO A 39 13.40 6.97 -0.88
N LEU A 40 14.13 6.06 -1.54
CA LEU A 40 15.08 6.37 -2.62
C LEU A 40 14.50 5.87 -3.95
N THR A 41 14.49 6.71 -4.98
CA THR A 41 14.25 6.27 -6.37
C THR A 41 15.58 6.24 -7.12
N THR A 42 15.95 5.10 -7.70
CA THR A 42 17.15 4.98 -8.54
C THR A 42 16.93 5.61 -9.92
N LYS A 43 18.01 5.78 -10.70
CA LYS A 43 17.92 6.28 -12.09
C LYS A 43 17.06 5.39 -12.99
N ASP A 44 17.05 4.09 -12.71
CA ASP A 44 16.31 3.08 -13.47
C ASP A 44 14.86 2.91 -12.95
N GLY A 45 14.40 3.82 -12.09
CA GLY A 45 13.02 3.87 -11.59
C GLY A 45 12.71 2.97 -10.40
N ILE A 46 13.68 2.21 -9.87
CA ILE A 46 13.48 1.35 -8.71
C ILE A 46 13.26 2.21 -7.47
N GLU A 47 12.09 2.12 -6.82
CA GLU A 47 11.85 2.76 -5.51
C GLU A 47 12.24 1.79 -4.39
N ILE A 48 12.92 2.29 -3.35
CA ILE A 48 13.48 1.51 -2.25
C ILE A 48 13.11 2.16 -0.92
N LEU A 49 12.65 1.34 0.04
CA LEU A 49 12.53 1.72 1.44
C LEU A 49 13.67 1.15 2.27
N LEU A 50 14.23 2.01 3.13
CA LEU A 50 15.03 1.59 4.26
C LEU A 50 14.12 1.12 5.40
N ALA A 51 14.34 -0.10 5.85
CA ALA A 51 13.63 -0.74 6.95
C ALA A 51 14.58 -1.16 8.08
N PHE A 52 14.06 -1.29 9.29
CA PHE A 52 14.75 -1.85 10.46
C PHE A 52 14.07 -3.15 10.89
N THR A 53 14.85 -4.21 11.02
CA THR A 53 14.35 -5.57 11.28
C THR A 53 14.31 -5.88 12.78
N ARG A 54 13.53 -6.90 13.18
CA ARG A 54 13.52 -7.42 14.56
C ARG A 54 14.88 -7.95 15.04
N HIS A 55 15.80 -8.25 14.11
CA HIS A 55 17.15 -8.72 14.39
C HIS A 55 18.15 -7.56 14.61
N ASN A 56 17.66 -6.33 14.76
CA ASN A 56 18.42 -5.09 14.93
C ASN A 56 19.34 -4.73 13.75
N GLN A 57 18.95 -5.12 12.53
CA GLN A 57 19.67 -4.79 11.30
C GLN A 57 18.83 -3.92 10.38
N TYR A 58 19.48 -3.29 9.40
CA TYR A 58 18.83 -2.48 8.38
C TYR A 58 18.64 -3.28 7.09
N ALA A 59 17.56 -3.01 6.36
CA ALA A 59 17.25 -3.65 5.08
C ALA A 59 16.91 -2.58 4.04
N LEU A 60 17.37 -2.77 2.79
CA LEU A 60 16.99 -1.94 1.64
C LEU A 60 16.01 -2.74 0.80
N ILE A 61 14.72 -2.50 1.01
CA ILE A 61 13.64 -3.28 0.40
C ILE A 61 13.22 -2.60 -0.90
N PRO A 62 13.27 -3.28 -2.07
CA PRO A 62 12.69 -2.75 -3.30
C PRO A 62 11.15 -2.74 -3.18
N VAL A 63 10.56 -1.57 -3.40
CA VAL A 63 9.12 -1.31 -3.22
C VAL A 63 8.45 -0.61 -4.41
N THR A 64 9.17 -0.44 -5.52
CA THR A 64 8.72 0.20 -6.78
C THR A 64 7.22 0.03 -7.01
N VAL A 65 6.47 1.12 -7.06
CA VAL A 65 5.06 1.10 -7.44
C VAL A 65 4.97 0.93 -8.95
N GLU A 66 4.67 -0.28 -9.37
CA GLU A 66 4.67 -0.69 -10.78
C GLU A 66 3.40 -1.45 -11.13
N ASN A 67 2.84 -1.14 -12.29
CA ASN A 67 1.69 -1.82 -12.86
C ASN A 67 2.20 -2.86 -13.85
N GLY A 68 2.64 -4.03 -13.37
CA GLY A 68 3.27 -5.01 -14.27
C GLY A 68 3.96 -6.20 -13.59
N ALA A 69 4.58 -7.03 -14.44
CA ALA A 69 5.54 -8.04 -14.04
C ALA A 69 6.89 -7.38 -13.61
N PRO A 70 7.69 -7.98 -12.72
CA PRO A 70 7.63 -9.39 -12.27
C PRO A 70 6.59 -9.70 -11.18
N LEU A 71 6.00 -8.70 -10.51
CA LEU A 71 5.14 -8.91 -9.34
C LEU A 71 3.63 -8.82 -9.66
N HIS A 72 3.12 -9.78 -10.44
CA HIS A 72 1.67 -10.05 -10.50
C HIS A 72 1.31 -11.30 -9.70
N TYR A 73 0.57 -11.12 -8.61
CA TYR A 73 -0.05 -12.22 -7.86
C TYR A 73 -1.54 -11.97 -7.59
N SER A 74 -2.32 -11.75 -8.66
CA SER A 74 -3.71 -12.24 -8.68
C SER A 74 -3.76 -13.55 -9.46
N LYS A 75 -4.45 -14.54 -8.89
CA LYS A 75 -4.95 -15.71 -9.63
C LYS A 75 -6.47 -15.87 -9.43
N ARG A 76 -7.16 -14.72 -9.27
CA ARG A 76 -8.62 -14.53 -9.08
C ARG A 76 -9.27 -15.17 -7.85
N ILE A 77 -8.82 -16.33 -7.38
CA ILE A 77 -9.16 -16.95 -6.08
C ILE A 77 -8.02 -17.93 -5.70
N LYS A 78 -7.54 -18.04 -4.46
CA LYS A 78 -7.99 -17.59 -3.12
C LYS A 78 -6.82 -16.97 -2.34
N SER A 79 -7.11 -16.31 -1.20
CA SER A 79 -6.14 -15.67 -0.29
C SER A 79 -5.11 -14.82 -1.04
N VAL A 80 -5.58 -14.07 -2.04
CA VAL A 80 -4.75 -13.42 -3.06
C VAL A 80 -3.89 -12.34 -2.42
N MET A 81 -2.57 -12.46 -2.56
CA MET A 81 -1.60 -11.47 -2.10
C MET A 81 -0.75 -11.03 -3.27
N GLY A 82 -1.10 -9.89 -3.88
CA GLY A 82 -0.42 -9.38 -5.06
C GLY A 82 -0.46 -7.87 -5.17
N LYS A 83 0.39 -7.37 -6.07
CA LYS A 83 0.63 -5.94 -6.29
C LYS A 83 -0.54 -5.23 -6.97
N ASP A 84 -1.07 -5.89 -8.00
CA ASP A 84 -2.10 -5.39 -8.92
C ASP A 84 -1.77 -4.00 -9.53
N GLN A 85 -2.77 -3.34 -10.10
CA GLN A 85 -2.70 -2.05 -10.80
C GLN A 85 -2.66 -0.85 -9.82
N GLN A 86 -1.67 -0.84 -8.91
CA GLN A 86 -1.56 0.04 -7.74
C GLN A 86 -1.96 1.52 -7.96
N LEU A 87 -1.46 2.16 -9.02
CA LEU A 87 -1.78 3.57 -9.31
C LEU A 87 -2.52 3.75 -10.64
N HIS A 88 -3.17 2.70 -11.14
CA HIS A 88 -4.07 2.83 -12.27
C HIS A 88 -5.37 3.51 -11.84
N VAL A 89 -5.86 4.38 -12.71
CA VAL A 89 -7.22 4.93 -12.61
C VAL A 89 -7.94 4.51 -13.88
N ASP A 90 -9.11 3.89 -13.73
CA ASP A 90 -10.00 3.65 -14.87
C ASP A 90 -10.45 5.01 -15.42
N SER A 91 -9.93 5.37 -16.58
CA SER A 91 -10.20 6.64 -17.26
C SER A 91 -11.54 6.67 -17.99
N GLY A 92 -12.18 5.50 -18.19
CA GLY A 92 -13.56 5.41 -18.62
C GLY A 92 -14.53 5.75 -17.50
N ASP A 93 -14.19 5.35 -16.26
CA ASP A 93 -14.99 5.69 -15.08
C ASP A 93 -14.72 7.11 -14.55
N PHE A 94 -13.46 7.51 -14.43
CA PHE A 94 -13.06 8.78 -13.80
C PHE A 94 -12.05 9.55 -14.67
N PRO A 95 -12.50 10.15 -15.79
CA PRO A 95 -11.60 10.79 -16.76
C PRO A 95 -10.84 11.99 -16.19
N THR A 96 -11.43 12.81 -15.31
CA THR A 96 -10.67 13.90 -14.67
C THR A 96 -9.67 13.36 -13.64
N LEU A 97 -10.03 12.35 -12.84
CA LEU A 97 -9.09 11.70 -11.91
C LEU A 97 -7.87 11.13 -12.64
N ALA A 98 -8.09 10.42 -13.74
CA ALA A 98 -6.99 9.84 -14.54
C ALA A 98 -6.05 10.90 -15.14
N ARG A 99 -6.57 12.09 -15.44
CA ARG A 99 -5.81 13.20 -16.04
C ARG A 99 -5.12 14.10 -15.01
N THR A 100 -5.74 14.35 -13.85
CA THR A 100 -5.29 15.38 -12.89
C THR A 100 -4.86 14.81 -11.54
N GLY A 101 -5.22 13.57 -11.23
CA GLY A 101 -5.07 12.98 -9.91
C GLY A 101 -6.08 13.48 -8.87
N LEU A 102 -7.12 14.21 -9.29
CA LEU A 102 -8.26 14.65 -8.47
C LEU A 102 -9.60 14.38 -9.18
N HIS A 103 -10.65 14.03 -8.44
CA HIS A 103 -12.00 13.93 -9.01
C HIS A 103 -12.58 15.31 -9.33
N ALA A 104 -13.38 15.40 -10.39
CA ALA A 104 -14.32 16.51 -10.57
C ALA A 104 -15.62 16.21 -9.82
N VAL A 105 -16.14 17.19 -9.06
CA VAL A 105 -17.37 16.99 -8.25
C VAL A 105 -18.58 16.66 -9.15
N ALA A 106 -18.70 17.32 -10.31
CA ALA A 106 -19.76 17.04 -11.28
C ALA A 106 -19.69 15.61 -11.87
N GLU A 107 -18.49 15.09 -12.15
CA GLU A 107 -18.32 13.69 -12.59
C GLU A 107 -18.76 12.69 -11.51
N LEU A 108 -18.68 13.07 -10.23
CA LEU A 108 -19.19 12.27 -9.11
C LEU A 108 -20.69 12.44 -8.89
N ASP A 109 -21.27 13.61 -9.14
CA ASP A 109 -22.72 13.86 -9.06
C ASP A 109 -23.53 13.06 -10.09
N GLU A 110 -22.98 12.87 -11.29
CA GLU A 110 -23.63 12.16 -12.40
C GLU A 110 -23.36 10.64 -12.41
N LYS A 111 -22.70 10.12 -11.38
CA LYS A 111 -22.16 8.74 -11.36
C LYS A 111 -23.22 7.71 -10.96
N GLU A 112 -23.70 6.92 -11.93
CA GLU A 112 -24.62 5.80 -11.67
C GLU A 112 -23.91 4.46 -11.36
N MET A 113 -22.72 4.25 -11.94
CA MET A 113 -21.92 3.03 -11.77
C MET A 113 -20.45 3.37 -11.56
N ILE A 114 -19.75 2.51 -10.82
CA ILE A 114 -18.29 2.48 -10.68
C ILE A 114 -17.85 1.04 -10.92
N THR A 115 -16.83 0.82 -11.75
CA THR A 115 -16.23 -0.48 -12.11
C THR A 115 -17.25 -1.54 -12.58
N GLY A 116 -18.38 -1.09 -13.16
CA GLY A 116 -19.49 -1.95 -13.58
C GLY A 116 -20.53 -2.28 -12.50
N PHE A 117 -20.34 -1.85 -11.26
CA PHE A 117 -21.33 -1.97 -10.18
C PHE A 117 -22.14 -0.67 -9.99
N PRO A 118 -23.46 -0.74 -9.80
CA PRO A 118 -24.26 0.43 -9.45
C PRO A 118 -23.80 1.08 -8.14
N VAL A 119 -23.77 2.41 -8.09
CA VAL A 119 -23.42 3.19 -6.90
C VAL A 119 -24.28 2.82 -5.68
N SER A 120 -25.57 2.52 -5.91
CA SER A 120 -26.48 2.03 -4.87
C SER A 120 -26.09 0.65 -4.32
N LEU A 121 -25.53 -0.24 -5.15
CA LEU A 121 -25.01 -1.54 -4.72
C LEU A 121 -23.74 -1.34 -3.89
N ILE A 122 -22.80 -0.52 -4.36
CA ILE A 122 -21.53 -0.23 -3.67
C ILE A 122 -21.79 0.37 -2.28
N THR A 123 -22.65 1.37 -2.19
CA THR A 123 -23.12 1.93 -0.90
C THR A 123 -23.76 0.87 0.00
N TYR A 124 -24.61 0.00 -0.56
CA TYR A 124 -25.26 -1.06 0.22
C TYR A 124 -24.27 -2.09 0.79
N ILE A 125 -23.25 -2.51 0.03
CA ILE A 125 -22.25 -3.50 0.49
C ILE A 125 -21.12 -2.87 1.31
N GLY A 126 -20.91 -1.56 1.18
CA GLY A 126 -19.90 -0.79 1.91
C GLY A 126 -20.26 -0.46 3.37
N ARG A 127 -21.54 -0.51 3.74
CA ARG A 127 -21.98 -0.22 5.12
C ARG A 127 -21.56 -1.30 6.14
N PRO A 128 -21.59 -0.98 7.46
CA PRO A 128 -21.24 -1.94 8.51
C PRO A 128 -22.06 -3.23 8.47
N ASN A 129 -21.46 -4.33 8.91
CA ASN A 129 -22.05 -5.68 8.90
C ASN A 129 -22.48 -6.19 7.51
N ARG A 130 -21.81 -5.74 6.43
CA ARG A 130 -22.05 -6.17 5.04
C ARG A 130 -20.84 -6.94 4.52
N PHE A 131 -20.02 -6.34 3.65
CA PHE A 131 -18.78 -6.95 3.17
C PHE A 131 -17.58 -6.73 4.12
N SER A 132 -17.76 -5.85 5.12
CA SER A 132 -16.88 -5.69 6.28
C SER A 132 -17.73 -5.57 7.55
N GLY A 133 -17.19 -6.02 8.69
CA GLY A 133 -17.85 -5.88 9.99
C GLY A 133 -17.93 -4.41 10.42
N ALA A 134 -16.81 -3.68 10.30
CA ALA A 134 -16.73 -2.25 10.56
C ALA A 134 -17.38 -1.40 9.44
N GLY A 135 -17.41 -1.92 8.21
CA GLY A 135 -17.79 -1.15 7.02
C GLY A 135 -16.60 -0.41 6.40
N PHE A 136 -16.85 0.17 5.24
CA PHE A 136 -15.95 1.07 4.48
C PHE A 136 -16.42 2.54 4.55
N MET A 137 -17.64 2.75 5.05
CA MET A 137 -18.33 4.04 5.21
C MET A 137 -19.35 3.92 6.35
N ALA A 138 -19.80 5.02 6.93
CA ALA A 138 -20.81 5.03 7.98
C ALA A 138 -22.21 4.66 7.45
N ASP A 139 -23.15 4.37 8.36
CA ASP A 139 -24.54 4.00 8.01
C ASP A 139 -25.33 5.14 7.36
N ASP A 140 -24.96 6.40 7.63
CA ASP A 140 -25.55 7.62 7.09
C ASP A 140 -24.81 8.17 5.85
N GLU A 141 -23.71 7.54 5.43
CA GLU A 141 -22.94 7.89 4.23
C GLU A 141 -23.37 7.10 2.98
N ASP A 142 -22.98 7.63 1.82
CA ASP A 142 -22.96 6.92 0.55
C ASP A 142 -21.57 7.03 -0.11
N VAL A 143 -21.26 6.14 -1.06
CA VAL A 143 -19.91 6.10 -1.65
C VAL A 143 -19.54 7.41 -2.40
N ILE A 144 -20.52 8.15 -2.93
CA ILE A 144 -20.28 9.43 -3.60
C ILE A 144 -20.01 10.54 -2.56
N SER A 145 -20.68 10.52 -1.40
CA SER A 145 -20.39 11.46 -0.30
C SER A 145 -18.97 11.26 0.25
N VAL A 146 -18.55 10.00 0.41
CA VAL A 146 -17.18 9.62 0.84
C VAL A 146 -16.14 10.08 -0.18
N LEU A 147 -16.27 9.69 -1.46
CA LEU A 147 -15.32 10.09 -2.51
C LEU A 147 -15.17 11.62 -2.64
N LYS A 148 -16.27 12.37 -2.47
CA LYS A 148 -16.23 13.85 -2.41
C LYS A 148 -15.54 14.36 -1.14
N GLY A 149 -15.69 13.69 -0.01
CA GLY A 149 -14.98 13.97 1.25
C GLY A 149 -13.47 13.83 1.09
N ASP A 150 -13.03 12.65 0.65
CA ASP A 150 -11.62 12.33 0.41
C ASP A 150 -11.00 13.30 -0.60
N ASN A 151 -11.70 13.59 -1.71
CA ASN A 151 -11.21 14.51 -2.72
C ASN A 151 -10.95 15.92 -2.17
N ARG A 152 -11.85 16.45 -1.32
CA ARG A 152 -11.65 17.75 -0.65
C ARG A 152 -10.45 17.72 0.30
N LEU A 153 -10.22 16.60 1.00
CA LEU A 153 -9.09 16.46 1.92
C LEU A 153 -7.76 16.41 1.17
N VAL A 154 -7.68 15.59 0.12
CA VAL A 154 -6.52 15.46 -0.78
C VAL A 154 -6.16 16.82 -1.41
N GLU A 155 -7.16 17.53 -1.96
CA GLU A 155 -6.99 18.86 -2.53
C GLU A 155 -6.52 19.89 -1.48
N LYS A 156 -7.13 19.90 -0.27
CA LYS A 156 -6.75 20.78 0.84
C LYS A 156 -5.33 20.55 1.35
N MET A 157 -4.80 19.33 1.20
CA MET A 157 -3.40 18.98 1.47
C MET A 157 -2.42 19.39 0.35
N GLY A 158 -2.93 19.83 -0.82
CA GLY A 158 -2.11 20.13 -1.99
C GLY A 158 -1.53 18.87 -2.65
N LEU A 159 -2.23 17.74 -2.52
CA LEU A 159 -1.85 16.43 -3.04
C LEU A 159 -2.81 16.00 -4.16
N THR A 160 -2.48 14.86 -4.77
CA THR A 160 -3.36 14.07 -5.64
C THR A 160 -3.58 12.69 -5.03
N HIS A 161 -4.64 11.98 -5.43
CA HIS A 161 -4.91 10.63 -4.93
C HIS A 161 -3.72 9.67 -5.17
N PRO A 162 -3.06 9.64 -6.34
CA PRO A 162 -1.87 8.81 -6.53
C PRO A 162 -0.66 9.19 -5.65
N GLN A 163 -0.53 10.46 -5.26
CA GLN A 163 0.50 10.89 -4.30
C GLN A 163 0.18 10.46 -2.88
N MET A 164 -1.09 10.55 -2.46
CA MET A 164 -1.54 10.12 -1.13
C MET A 164 -1.50 8.59 -0.98
N ALA A 165 -1.82 7.83 -2.04
CA ALA A 165 -1.85 6.37 -2.01
C ALA A 165 -0.47 5.70 -2.12
N ARG A 166 0.50 6.32 -2.82
CA ARG A 166 1.85 5.75 -3.04
C ARG A 166 2.54 5.24 -1.75
N PRO A 167 2.56 5.95 -0.61
CA PRO A 167 3.12 5.44 0.64
C PRO A 167 2.46 4.13 1.11
N LEU A 168 1.15 3.97 0.96
CA LEU A 168 0.43 2.75 1.32
C LEU A 168 0.83 1.58 0.41
N PHE A 169 1.03 1.83 -0.89
CA PHE A 169 1.56 0.82 -1.81
C PHE A 169 3.02 0.46 -1.52
N HIS A 170 3.84 1.39 -1.04
CA HIS A 170 5.18 1.03 -0.54
C HIS A 170 5.11 0.08 0.66
N VAL A 171 4.18 0.29 1.61
CA VAL A 171 3.94 -0.64 2.73
C VAL A 171 3.48 -2.00 2.23
N TRP A 172 2.51 -2.02 1.31
CA TRP A 172 2.02 -3.25 0.72
C TRP A 172 3.12 -4.02 -0.01
N ASN A 173 4.01 -3.32 -0.72
CA ASN A 173 5.13 -3.94 -1.42
C ASN A 173 6.20 -4.51 -0.46
N VAL A 174 6.39 -3.92 0.74
CA VAL A 174 7.19 -4.55 1.82
C VAL A 174 6.55 -5.85 2.28
N ILE A 175 5.23 -5.84 2.54
CA ILE A 175 4.47 -7.02 2.95
C ILE A 175 4.57 -8.13 1.89
N LEU A 176 4.34 -7.80 0.61
CA LEU A 176 4.49 -8.75 -0.51
C LEU A 176 5.89 -9.34 -0.59
N LYS A 177 6.95 -8.55 -0.35
CA LYS A 177 8.33 -9.06 -0.37
C LYS A 177 8.59 -10.05 0.76
N GLU A 178 8.00 -9.83 1.92
CA GLU A 178 8.11 -10.74 3.08
C GLU A 178 7.35 -12.05 2.87
N ILE A 179 6.23 -12.00 2.14
CA ILE A 179 5.48 -13.18 1.71
C ILE A 179 6.28 -13.97 0.65
N GLU A 180 6.86 -13.28 -0.35
CA GLU A 180 7.71 -13.87 -1.39
C GLU A 180 8.89 -14.65 -0.78
N LEU A 181 9.50 -14.11 0.27
CA LEU A 181 10.62 -14.71 1.00
C LEU A 181 10.21 -15.76 2.04
N GLY A 182 8.91 -16.01 2.25
CA GLY A 182 8.42 -16.98 3.23
C GLY A 182 8.53 -16.53 4.70
N ASN A 183 8.80 -15.25 4.96
CA ASN A 183 8.90 -14.66 6.31
C ASN A 183 7.52 -14.39 6.94
N TRP A 184 6.45 -14.41 6.15
CA TRP A 184 5.09 -14.11 6.62
C TRP A 184 4.52 -15.24 7.49
N THR A 185 4.10 -14.90 8.70
CA THR A 185 3.41 -15.84 9.62
C THR A 185 2.12 -15.21 10.15
N ARG A 186 1.43 -15.89 11.09
CA ARG A 186 0.18 -15.38 11.67
C ARG A 186 0.36 -14.04 12.38
N ASP A 187 1.47 -13.88 13.08
CA ASP A 187 1.84 -12.67 13.81
C ASP A 187 3.19 -12.25 13.22
N TRP A 188 3.18 -11.28 12.31
CA TRP A 188 4.36 -10.90 11.56
C TRP A 188 5.02 -9.66 12.16
N ASP A 189 6.30 -9.79 12.51
CA ASP A 189 7.09 -8.81 13.25
C ASP A 189 8.49 -8.55 12.66
N ASN A 190 8.85 -9.18 11.54
CA ASN A 190 10.23 -9.17 11.05
C ASN A 190 10.70 -7.77 10.63
N ILE A 191 9.82 -6.93 10.05
CA ILE A 191 10.07 -5.50 9.85
C ILE A 191 9.35 -4.70 10.94
N GLN A 192 10.13 -4.03 11.80
CA GLN A 192 9.63 -3.30 12.97
C GLN A 192 9.18 -1.88 12.62
N HIS A 193 9.95 -1.21 11.74
CA HIS A 193 9.62 0.09 11.19
C HIS A 193 10.38 0.31 9.87
N PHE A 194 9.87 1.22 9.05
CA PHE A 194 10.59 1.77 7.92
C PHE A 194 10.77 3.28 8.07
N PHE A 195 11.75 3.81 7.35
CA PHE A 195 12.06 5.24 7.32
C PHE A 195 11.34 5.86 6.13
N TYR A 196 10.58 6.94 6.35
CA TYR A 196 9.84 7.63 5.29
C TYR A 196 9.96 9.14 5.49
N ASN A 197 10.62 9.82 4.55
CA ASN A 197 10.94 11.26 4.62
C ASN A 197 11.56 11.67 5.97
N GLY A 198 12.50 10.86 6.47
CA GLY A 198 13.18 11.07 7.76
C GLY A 198 12.38 10.63 9.01
N ARG A 199 11.09 10.29 8.88
CA ARG A 199 10.28 9.75 9.98
C ARG A 199 10.47 8.26 10.15
N LYS A 200 10.24 7.76 11.37
CA LYS A 200 9.91 6.35 11.58
C LYS A 200 8.41 6.14 11.37
N VAL A 201 8.08 5.15 10.55
CA VAL A 201 6.72 4.64 10.38
C VAL A 201 6.73 3.20 10.88
N MET A 202 5.97 2.96 11.93
CA MET A 202 5.77 1.67 12.55
C MET A 202 4.79 0.86 11.73
N LEU A 203 5.01 -0.45 11.70
CA LEU A 203 4.18 -1.40 10.98
C LEU A 203 3.92 -2.62 11.86
N LYS A 204 2.68 -3.07 11.91
CA LYS A 204 2.28 -4.37 12.45
C LYS A 204 1.30 -5.02 11.50
N ALA A 205 1.37 -6.34 11.34
CA ALA A 205 0.34 -7.07 10.63
C ALA A 205 0.05 -8.42 11.28
N HIS A 206 -1.23 -8.74 11.37
CA HIS A 206 -1.74 -9.96 11.98
C HIS A 206 -2.75 -10.63 11.04
N GLY A 207 -2.74 -11.97 11.01
CA GLY A 207 -3.73 -12.75 10.27
C GLY A 207 -5.09 -12.72 10.96
N ALA A 208 -6.08 -12.11 10.33
CA ALA A 208 -7.43 -11.97 10.84
C ALA A 208 -8.26 -13.26 10.64
N LYS A 209 -9.25 -13.51 11.51
CA LYS A 209 -10.25 -14.56 11.28
C LYS A 209 -11.39 -14.02 10.41
N GLY A 210 -11.13 -13.87 9.11
CA GLY A 210 -12.14 -13.44 8.15
C GLY A 210 -11.53 -13.10 6.79
N TRP A 211 -12.37 -12.59 5.91
CA TRP A 211 -11.94 -11.95 4.68
C TRP A 211 -12.76 -10.69 4.44
N GLN A 212 -12.11 -9.64 3.97
CA GLN A 212 -12.74 -8.42 3.47
C GLN A 212 -12.65 -8.45 1.95
N ILE A 213 -13.79 -8.28 1.27
CA ILE A 213 -13.85 -8.19 -0.20
C ILE A 213 -14.02 -6.72 -0.55
N SER A 214 -13.23 -6.20 -1.50
CA SER A 214 -13.37 -4.83 -1.98
C SER A 214 -14.77 -4.58 -2.56
N ILE A 215 -15.27 -3.35 -2.34
CA ILE A 215 -16.56 -2.90 -2.85
C ILE A 215 -16.47 -2.32 -4.27
N PHE A 216 -15.26 -2.18 -4.82
CA PHE A 216 -14.98 -1.59 -6.13
C PHE A 216 -14.62 -2.62 -7.22
N GLN A 217 -15.01 -3.88 -7.05
CA GLN A 217 -14.81 -4.97 -8.04
C GLN A 217 -13.35 -5.15 -8.56
N ASP A 218 -12.37 -4.62 -7.84
CA ASP A 218 -10.93 -4.59 -8.16
C ASP A 218 -10.20 -5.93 -7.90
N GLU A 219 -10.95 -7.01 -7.65
CA GLU A 219 -10.46 -8.34 -7.28
C GLU A 219 -9.66 -8.42 -5.96
N ILE A 220 -9.55 -7.33 -5.17
CA ILE A 220 -8.82 -7.31 -3.91
C ILE A 220 -9.62 -7.97 -2.80
N GLN A 221 -9.00 -8.96 -2.14
CA GLN A 221 -9.51 -9.64 -0.96
C GLN A 221 -8.45 -9.69 0.14
N GLY A 222 -8.67 -8.96 1.24
CA GLY A 222 -7.78 -8.94 2.40
C GLY A 222 -8.17 -9.96 3.46
N SER A 223 -7.18 -10.51 4.18
CA SER A 223 -7.39 -11.35 5.38
C SER A 223 -6.41 -10.99 6.51
N PHE A 224 -6.02 -9.72 6.58
CA PHE A 224 -5.01 -9.21 7.49
C PHE A 224 -5.49 -7.90 8.12
N ASP A 225 -5.23 -7.76 9.42
CA ASP A 225 -5.29 -6.47 10.10
C ASP A 225 -3.89 -5.87 10.02
N ILE A 226 -3.76 -4.67 9.43
CA ILE A 226 -2.48 -3.99 9.19
C ILE A 226 -2.53 -2.60 9.83
N ASP A 227 -1.71 -2.39 10.87
CA ASP A 227 -1.55 -1.09 11.52
C ASP A 227 -0.32 -0.39 10.95
N VAL A 228 -0.53 0.76 10.30
CA VAL A 228 0.55 1.66 9.84
C VAL A 228 0.43 2.98 10.60
N TYR A 229 1.46 3.36 11.35
CA TYR A 229 1.41 4.61 12.14
C TYR A 229 2.77 5.27 12.31
N SER A 230 2.78 6.60 12.40
CA SER A 230 3.93 7.37 12.86
C SER A 230 3.52 8.10 14.14
N VAL A 231 4.43 8.18 15.11
CA VAL A 231 4.21 9.03 16.29
C VAL A 231 4.37 10.48 15.82
N LEU A 232 3.32 11.28 15.98
CA LEU A 232 3.34 12.71 15.71
C LEU A 232 4.02 13.45 16.87
N SER A 233 4.79 14.49 16.56
CA SER A 233 5.23 15.44 17.57
C SER A 233 4.04 16.29 18.07
N PRO A 234 4.15 16.95 19.24
CA PRO A 234 3.14 17.89 19.71
C PRO A 234 2.82 19.00 18.69
N GLU A 235 3.86 19.50 18.01
CA GLU A 235 3.76 20.55 16.98
C GLU A 235 3.03 20.05 15.74
N GLU A 236 3.32 18.82 15.30
CA GLU A 236 2.67 18.19 14.15
C GLU A 236 1.21 17.86 14.42
N LYS A 237 0.91 17.34 15.61
CA LYS A 237 -0.46 17.11 16.05
C LYS A 237 -1.24 18.43 16.08
N SER A 238 -0.67 19.47 16.69
CA SER A 238 -1.30 20.80 16.73
C SER A 238 -1.46 21.40 15.34
N PHE A 239 -0.49 21.23 14.43
CA PHE A 239 -0.62 21.64 13.03
C PHE A 239 -1.78 20.93 12.34
N LEU A 240 -1.92 19.60 12.49
CA LEU A 240 -3.01 18.85 11.87
C LEU A 240 -4.37 19.27 12.43
N GLU A 241 -4.53 19.37 13.76
CA GLU A 241 -5.76 19.80 14.42
C GLU A 241 -6.19 21.23 14.01
N ASN A 242 -5.25 22.14 13.78
CA ASN A 242 -5.55 23.51 13.34
C ASN A 242 -5.77 23.63 11.82
N ARG A 243 -5.10 22.82 11.01
CA ARG A 243 -5.11 22.93 9.53
C ARG A 243 -6.19 22.08 8.90
N TYR A 244 -6.48 20.91 9.46
CA TYR A 244 -7.44 19.91 8.98
C TYR A 244 -8.46 19.53 10.07
N PRO A 245 -9.26 20.50 10.57
CA PRO A 245 -10.47 20.18 11.31
C PRO A 245 -11.53 19.56 10.38
#